data_AF-A0A6G0XU78-F1
#
_entry.id   AF-A0A6G0XU78-F1
#
_cell.length_a   1.000
_cell.length_b   1.000
_cell.length_c   1.000
_cell.angle_alpha   90.00
_cell.angle_beta   90.00
_cell.angle_gamma   90.00
#
_symmetry.space_group_name_H-M   'P 1'
#
loop_
_entity.id
_entity.type
_entity.pdbx_description
1 polymer ?
#
loop_
_entity_poly.entity_id
_entity_poly.type
_entity_poly.pdbx_seq_one_letter_code
_entity_poly.pdbx_strand_id
1 'polypeptide(L)'
;MSNLWKSESADDWERVFAKYDEVCASLEGNLQELEKWYQNELPALVQQQGHITQPQLSKLMQWKLSKGKWRPRLQSFVDGLPKKDVQDLSRKAFAACKKKAYKEAITEISSLKGVGPATASAVIAAFDPTVPFMGDEALNALSGVIGARQYTLPHFMRFLDALQAKAKVLSSSNEAWTAQRVQLCLWLEVALSSSSPASKKKRPASKSASTATETSTKRARKSNV
;
A
#
# COMPACT_ATOMS: atom_id res chain seq x y z
N MET A 1 -14.86 -7.71 -10.45
CA MET A 1 -15.43 -6.47 -9.88
C MET A 1 -15.73 -6.74 -8.43
N SER A 2 -15.43 -5.79 -7.54
CA SER A 2 -15.75 -5.90 -6.11
C SER A 2 -17.27 -5.95 -5.92
N ASN A 3 -17.76 -6.92 -5.15
CA ASN A 3 -19.16 -6.97 -4.76
C ASN A 3 -19.40 -6.00 -3.61
N LEU A 4 -18.44 -5.90 -2.69
CA LEU A 4 -18.50 -4.99 -1.56
C LEU A 4 -18.63 -3.53 -1.99
N TRP A 5 -17.88 -3.09 -3.01
CA TRP A 5 -17.95 -1.71 -3.51
C TRP A 5 -19.35 -1.31 -3.99
N LYS A 6 -20.12 -2.27 -4.55
CA LYS A 6 -21.49 -2.05 -5.01
C LYS A 6 -22.49 -1.99 -3.86
N SER A 7 -22.14 -2.47 -2.67
CA SER A 7 -23.01 -2.40 -1.51
C SER A 7 -23.02 -1.00 -0.89
N GLU A 8 -24.20 -0.58 -0.49
CA GLU A 8 -24.45 0.61 0.33
C GLU A 8 -24.84 0.25 1.77
N SER A 9 -24.92 -1.04 2.09
CA SER A 9 -25.25 -1.52 3.45
C SER A 9 -24.01 -1.46 4.35
N ALA A 10 -24.02 -0.61 5.37
CA ALA A 10 -22.94 -0.56 6.37
C ALA A 10 -22.65 -1.94 6.99
N ASP A 11 -23.68 -2.77 7.20
CA ASP A 11 -23.52 -4.12 7.75
C ASP A 11 -22.68 -5.05 6.86
N ASP A 12 -22.75 -4.92 5.53
CA ASP A 12 -21.88 -5.69 4.62
C ASP A 12 -20.41 -5.32 4.83
N TRP A 13 -20.13 -4.03 4.96
CA TRP A 13 -18.79 -3.51 5.20
C TRP A 13 -18.28 -3.88 6.60
N GLU A 14 -19.13 -3.81 7.61
CA GLU A 14 -18.79 -4.20 8.98
C GLU A 14 -18.47 -5.70 9.08
N ARG A 15 -19.26 -6.55 8.42
CA ARG A 15 -18.98 -8.00 8.35
C ARG A 15 -17.61 -8.31 7.76
N VAL A 16 -17.20 -7.56 6.73
CA VAL A 16 -15.87 -7.71 6.14
C VAL A 16 -14.80 -7.17 7.09
N PHE A 17 -15.02 -6.00 7.69
CA PHE A 17 -14.07 -5.38 8.61
C PHE A 17 -13.82 -6.24 9.87
N ALA A 18 -14.85 -6.91 10.39
CA ALA A 18 -14.74 -7.82 11.53
C ALA A 18 -13.79 -9.01 11.30
N LYS A 19 -13.40 -9.27 10.03
CA LYS A 19 -12.42 -10.29 9.66
C LYS A 19 -10.98 -9.79 9.63
N TYR A 20 -10.75 -8.52 9.97
CA TYR A 20 -9.43 -7.91 9.89
C TYR A 20 -8.36 -8.66 10.70
N ASP A 21 -8.64 -8.99 11.96
CA ASP A 21 -7.68 -9.69 12.82
C ASP A 21 -7.39 -11.12 12.34
N GLU A 22 -8.41 -11.81 11.82
CA GLU A 22 -8.28 -13.14 11.21
C GLU A 22 -7.34 -13.08 9.99
N VAL A 23 -7.56 -12.12 9.09
CA VAL A 23 -6.71 -11.92 7.91
C VAL A 23 -5.29 -11.54 8.34
N CYS A 24 -5.12 -10.64 9.30
CA CYS A 24 -3.81 -10.23 9.79
C CYS A 24 -3.03 -11.40 10.41
N ALA A 25 -3.70 -12.28 11.15
CA ALA A 25 -3.09 -13.48 11.72
C ALA A 25 -2.65 -14.50 10.66
N SER A 26 -3.23 -14.45 9.45
CA SER A 26 -2.86 -15.31 8.33
C SER A 26 -1.72 -14.79 7.45
N LEU A 27 -1.23 -13.56 7.71
CA LEU A 27 -0.16 -12.96 6.91
C LEU A 27 1.17 -13.70 7.14
N GLU A 28 1.86 -14.00 6.04
CA GLU A 28 3.12 -14.75 6.07
C GLU A 28 4.35 -13.85 6.30
N GLY A 29 5.41 -14.44 6.85
CA GLY A 29 6.71 -13.78 7.04
C GLY A 29 6.64 -12.59 7.99
N ASN A 30 7.39 -11.53 7.69
CA ASN A 30 7.41 -10.31 8.49
C ASN A 30 6.21 -9.37 8.22
N LEU A 31 5.32 -9.71 7.28
CA LEU A 31 4.22 -8.82 6.90
C LEU A 31 3.20 -8.67 8.04
N GLN A 32 2.99 -9.69 8.87
CA GLN A 32 2.11 -9.61 10.04
C GLN A 32 2.57 -8.52 11.02
N GLU A 33 3.86 -8.52 11.37
CA GLU A 33 4.45 -7.52 12.27
C GLU A 33 4.43 -6.12 11.66
N LEU A 34 4.72 -6.03 10.36
CA LEU A 34 4.68 -4.77 9.61
C LEU A 34 3.26 -4.20 9.53
N GLU A 35 2.24 -5.04 9.31
CA GLU A 35 0.84 -4.63 9.30
C GLU A 35 0.41 -4.08 10.66
N LYS A 36 0.69 -4.84 11.73
CA LYS A 36 0.39 -4.44 13.10
C LYS A 36 1.04 -3.09 13.42
N TRP A 37 2.31 -2.93 13.08
CA TRP A 37 3.03 -1.67 13.29
C TRP A 37 2.42 -0.51 12.49
N TYR A 38 2.13 -0.69 11.19
CA TYR A 38 1.60 0.37 10.34
C TYR A 38 0.22 0.84 10.80
N GLN A 39 -0.62 -0.07 11.30
CA GLN A 39 -2.02 0.21 11.62
C GLN A 39 -2.22 0.66 13.06
N ASN A 40 -1.45 0.09 14.00
CA ASN A 40 -1.70 0.28 15.43
C ASN A 40 -0.64 1.16 16.12
N GLU A 41 0.57 1.28 15.57
CA GLU A 41 1.67 2.01 16.22
C GLU A 41 2.03 3.30 15.47
N LEU A 42 2.25 3.21 14.16
CA LEU A 42 2.69 4.34 13.34
C LEU A 42 1.75 5.58 13.45
N PRO A 43 0.41 5.45 13.46
CA PRO A 43 -0.46 6.61 13.48
C PRO A 43 -0.26 7.50 14.71
N ALA A 44 -0.24 6.90 15.90
CA ALA A 44 0.00 7.62 17.14
C ALA A 44 1.38 8.31 17.14
N LEU A 45 2.41 7.63 16.64
CA LEU A 45 3.76 8.18 16.54
C LEU A 45 3.80 9.41 15.64
N VAL A 46 3.29 9.33 14.41
CA VAL A 46 3.38 10.46 13.45
C VAL A 46 2.47 11.62 13.82
N GLN A 47 1.33 11.35 14.47
CA GLN A 47 0.44 12.39 14.99
C GLN A 47 1.09 13.14 16.14
N GLN A 48 1.70 12.43 17.10
CA GLN A 48 2.42 13.04 18.22
C GLN A 48 3.66 13.81 17.76
N GLN A 49 4.42 13.26 16.82
CA GLN A 49 5.66 13.87 16.31
C GLN A 49 5.37 15.04 15.35
N GLY A 50 4.22 15.05 14.69
CA GLY A 50 3.89 15.99 13.62
C GLY A 50 4.72 15.81 12.35
N HIS A 51 5.42 14.68 12.21
CA HIS A 51 6.24 14.30 11.05
C HIS A 51 6.50 12.79 11.05
N ILE A 52 6.98 12.25 9.93
CA ILE A 52 7.55 10.89 9.88
C ILE A 52 9.07 10.98 9.87
N THR A 53 9.74 10.06 10.56
CA THR A 53 11.19 9.92 10.55
C THR A 53 11.66 9.02 9.41
N GLN A 54 12.93 9.15 9.01
CA GLN A 54 13.50 8.29 7.97
C GLN A 54 13.41 6.78 8.29
N PRO A 55 13.71 6.31 9.53
CA PRO A 55 13.54 4.89 9.86
C PRO A 55 12.08 4.42 9.77
N GLN A 56 11.11 5.24 10.19
CA GLN A 56 9.69 4.92 10.04
C GLN A 56 9.28 4.88 8.56
N LEU A 57 9.73 5.83 7.74
CA LEU A 57 9.44 5.81 6.30
C LEU A 57 10.06 4.58 5.61
N SER A 58 11.27 4.19 6.00
CA SER A 58 11.92 2.95 5.54
C SER A 58 11.10 1.72 5.91
N LYS A 59 10.65 1.60 7.16
CA LYS A 59 9.79 0.49 7.62
C LYS A 59 8.42 0.48 6.92
N LEU A 60 7.83 1.64 6.65
CA LEU A 60 6.62 1.78 5.85
C LEU A 60 6.83 1.31 4.40
N MET A 61 7.98 1.62 3.79
CA MET A 61 8.31 1.13 2.45
C MET A 61 8.43 -0.41 2.44
N GLN A 62 9.06 -1.01 3.46
CA GLN A 62 9.13 -2.47 3.60
C GLN A 62 7.73 -3.07 3.69
N TRP A 63 6.88 -2.54 4.57
CA TRP A 63 5.47 -2.92 4.69
C TRP A 63 4.74 -2.90 3.34
N LYS A 64 4.81 -1.77 2.62
CA LYS A 64 4.15 -1.58 1.33
C LYS A 64 4.66 -2.53 0.25
N LEU A 65 5.97 -2.77 0.20
CA LEU A 65 6.56 -3.68 -0.78
C LEU A 65 6.28 -5.15 -0.46
N SER A 66 6.11 -5.50 0.82
CA SER A 66 5.70 -6.84 1.25
C SER A 66 4.25 -7.17 0.89
N LYS A 67 3.37 -6.16 0.74
CA LYS A 67 1.99 -6.37 0.25
C LYS A 67 1.89 -6.67 -1.24
N GLY A 68 2.96 -6.49 -2.02
CA GLY A 68 2.89 -6.60 -3.48
C GLY A 68 4.18 -7.09 -4.12
N LYS A 69 4.43 -6.66 -5.35
CA LYS A 69 5.67 -7.01 -6.06
C LYS A 69 6.86 -6.30 -5.39
N TRP A 70 7.74 -7.08 -4.78
CA TRP A 70 8.97 -6.57 -4.18
C TRP A 70 9.85 -5.85 -5.22
N ARG A 71 10.27 -4.62 -4.90
CA ARG A 71 11.12 -3.77 -5.76
C ARG A 71 12.25 -3.19 -4.91
N PRO A 72 13.37 -3.90 -4.74
CA PRO A 72 14.45 -3.53 -3.81
C PRO A 72 15.01 -2.12 -4.02
N ARG A 73 15.03 -1.66 -5.27
CA ARG A 73 15.53 -0.32 -5.63
C ARG A 73 14.73 0.83 -5.01
N LEU A 74 13.44 0.63 -4.73
CA LEU A 74 12.64 1.66 -4.06
C LEU A 74 13.02 1.75 -2.57
N GLN A 75 13.32 0.61 -1.95
CA GLN A 75 13.78 0.56 -0.57
C GLN A 75 15.11 1.32 -0.42
N SER A 76 16.09 1.05 -1.29
CA SER A 76 17.41 1.70 -1.20
C SER A 76 17.37 3.21 -1.39
N PHE A 77 16.41 3.74 -2.17
CA PHE A 77 16.21 5.19 -2.26
C PHE A 77 15.74 5.78 -0.94
N VAL A 78 14.77 5.13 -0.27
CA VAL A 78 14.25 5.60 1.02
C VAL A 78 15.29 5.47 2.13
N ASP A 79 16.08 4.40 2.12
CA ASP A 79 17.15 4.17 3.11
C ASP A 79 18.24 5.25 3.03
N GLY A 80 18.49 5.79 1.84
CA GLY A 80 19.48 6.86 1.60
C GLY A 80 18.95 8.29 1.75
N LEU A 81 17.69 8.51 2.13
CA LEU A 81 17.14 9.87 2.28
C LEU A 81 17.75 10.60 3.48
N PRO A 82 18.10 11.89 3.36
CA PRO A 82 18.51 12.69 4.51
C PRO A 82 17.38 12.77 5.55
N LYS A 83 17.72 12.51 6.82
CA LYS A 83 16.74 12.55 7.93
C LYS A 83 15.98 13.89 7.97
N LYS A 84 16.68 15.00 7.77
CA LYS A 84 16.12 16.35 7.77
C LYS A 84 15.05 16.53 6.68
N ASP A 85 15.33 16.08 5.45
CA ASP A 85 14.40 16.22 4.32
C ASP A 85 13.10 15.46 4.55
N VAL A 86 13.20 14.21 5.06
CA VAL A 86 12.03 13.39 5.39
C VAL A 86 11.15 14.09 6.43
N GLN A 87 11.75 14.64 7.48
CA GLN A 87 11.00 15.33 8.53
C GLN A 87 10.40 16.66 8.03
N ASP A 88 11.16 17.47 7.28
CA ASP A 88 10.69 18.79 6.84
C ASP A 88 9.56 18.70 5.81
N LEU A 89 9.68 17.80 4.83
CA LEU A 89 8.64 17.59 3.83
C LEU A 89 7.39 16.96 4.46
N SER A 90 7.54 16.05 5.42
CA SER A 90 6.38 15.50 6.12
C SER A 90 5.68 16.48 7.04
N ARG A 91 6.41 17.40 7.71
CA ARG A 91 5.79 18.52 8.44
C ARG A 91 4.90 19.37 7.54
N LYS A 92 5.41 19.76 6.37
CA LYS A 92 4.65 20.54 5.37
C LYS A 92 3.42 19.76 4.89
N ALA A 93 3.62 18.49 4.55
CA ALA A 93 2.53 17.65 4.08
C ALA A 93 1.43 17.44 5.12
N PHE A 94 1.78 17.22 6.39
CA PHE A 94 0.81 17.08 7.47
C PHE A 94 0.09 18.41 7.75
N ALA A 95 0.78 19.55 7.66
CA ALA A 95 0.15 20.86 7.75
C ALA A 95 -0.86 21.10 6.61
N ALA A 96 -0.53 20.72 5.37
CA ALA A 96 -1.45 20.76 4.24
C ALA A 96 -2.63 19.79 4.43
N CYS A 97 -2.37 18.58 4.94
CA CYS A 97 -3.40 17.58 5.22
C CYS A 97 -4.42 18.07 6.26
N LYS A 98 -3.98 18.71 7.35
CA LYS A 98 -4.86 19.33 8.35
C LYS A 98 -5.79 20.38 7.76
N LYS A 99 -5.35 21.07 6.70
CA LYS A 99 -6.13 22.06 5.94
C LYS A 99 -7.00 21.42 4.83
N LYS A 100 -7.03 20.08 4.74
CA LYS A 100 -7.65 19.31 3.66
C LYS A 100 -7.09 19.63 2.26
N ALA A 101 -5.88 20.18 2.19
CA ALA A 101 -5.15 20.42 0.95
C ALA A 101 -4.41 19.14 0.50
N TYR A 102 -5.15 18.05 0.29
CA TYR A 102 -4.58 16.71 0.08
C TYR A 102 -3.67 16.61 -1.16
N LYS A 103 -4.00 17.34 -2.23
CA LYS A 103 -3.15 17.40 -3.43
C LYS A 103 -1.75 17.95 -3.12
N GLU A 104 -1.69 19.00 -2.30
CA GLU A 104 -0.44 19.60 -1.83
C GLU A 104 0.29 18.62 -0.90
N ALA A 105 -0.41 18.03 0.06
CA ALA A 105 0.17 17.07 1.00
C ALA A 105 0.86 15.88 0.30
N ILE A 106 0.21 15.30 -0.72
CA ILE A 106 0.77 14.21 -1.51
C ILE A 106 1.94 14.68 -2.35
N THR A 107 1.88 15.89 -2.91
CA THR A 107 2.95 16.48 -3.72
C THR A 107 4.22 16.69 -2.89
N GLU A 108 4.09 17.24 -1.67
CA GLU A 108 5.20 17.47 -0.74
C GLU A 108 5.92 16.16 -0.38
N ILE A 109 5.20 15.11 0.01
CA ILE A 109 5.84 13.82 0.33
C ILE A 109 6.42 13.15 -0.93
N SER A 110 5.77 13.29 -2.09
CA SER A 110 6.22 12.68 -3.34
C SER A 110 7.47 13.34 -3.94
N SER A 111 7.96 14.45 -3.37
CA SER A 111 9.23 15.03 -3.77
C SER A 111 10.43 14.24 -3.22
N LEU A 112 10.21 13.37 -2.22
CA LEU A 112 11.23 12.44 -1.73
C LEU A 112 11.55 11.39 -2.79
N LYS A 113 12.84 11.18 -3.06
CA LYS A 113 13.29 10.17 -4.02
C LYS A 113 12.78 8.78 -3.63
N GLY A 114 12.17 8.08 -4.58
CA GLY A 114 11.59 6.74 -4.37
C GLY A 114 10.18 6.75 -3.77
N VAL A 115 9.62 7.92 -3.46
CA VAL A 115 8.27 8.09 -2.94
C VAL A 115 7.39 8.66 -4.06
N GLY A 116 6.46 7.85 -4.57
CA GLY A 116 5.42 8.31 -5.50
C GLY A 116 4.06 8.46 -4.80
N PRO A 117 3.00 8.86 -5.53
CA PRO A 117 1.66 9.09 -4.97
C PRO A 117 1.15 7.93 -4.11
N ALA A 118 1.42 6.68 -4.51
CA ALA A 118 1.01 5.52 -3.74
C ALA A 118 1.70 5.43 -2.38
N THR A 119 3.02 5.65 -2.30
CA THR A 119 3.74 5.64 -1.01
C THR A 119 3.40 6.88 -0.20
N ALA A 120 3.28 8.05 -0.84
CA ALA A 120 2.86 9.27 -0.18
C ALA A 120 1.49 9.13 0.47
N SER A 121 0.53 8.50 -0.21
CA SER A 121 -0.80 8.23 0.37
C SER A 121 -0.77 7.36 1.61
N ALA A 122 0.17 6.40 1.72
CA ALA A 122 0.34 5.62 2.95
C ALA A 122 0.87 6.47 4.11
N VAL A 123 1.81 7.37 3.83
CA VAL A 123 2.32 8.32 4.84
C VAL A 123 1.20 9.23 5.35
N ILE A 124 0.37 9.75 4.45
CA ILE A 124 -0.76 10.61 4.82
C ILE A 124 -1.87 9.81 5.52
N ALA A 125 -2.20 8.60 5.07
CA ALA A 125 -3.21 7.74 5.69
C ALA A 125 -2.82 7.35 7.13
N ALA A 126 -1.53 7.11 7.39
CA ALA A 126 -1.05 6.91 8.76
C ALA A 126 -1.26 8.15 9.65
N PHE A 127 -1.21 9.35 9.08
CA PHE A 127 -1.41 10.59 9.81
C PHE A 127 -2.88 10.97 10.00
N ASP A 128 -3.71 10.79 8.96
CA ASP A 128 -5.13 11.17 8.93
C ASP A 128 -5.97 10.04 8.28
N PRO A 129 -6.84 9.36 9.04
CA PRO A 129 -7.61 8.23 8.54
C PRO A 129 -8.67 8.62 7.50
N THR A 130 -8.97 9.92 7.35
CA THR A 130 -9.84 10.41 6.27
C THR A 130 -9.18 10.34 4.89
N VAL A 131 -7.89 10.02 4.83
CA VAL A 131 -7.13 9.77 3.59
C VAL A 131 -6.86 8.27 3.45
N PRO A 132 -7.22 7.64 2.32
CA PRO A 132 -6.96 6.24 2.10
C PRO A 132 -5.56 5.98 1.56
N PHE A 133 -5.02 4.80 1.86
CA PHE A 133 -3.84 4.29 1.18
C PHE A 133 -4.21 3.84 -0.25
N MET A 134 -3.43 4.26 -1.24
CA MET A 134 -3.65 3.93 -2.65
C MET A 134 -3.17 2.49 -2.97
N GLY A 135 -3.86 1.50 -2.41
CA GLY A 135 -3.61 0.06 -2.58
C GLY A 135 -4.24 -0.53 -3.84
N ASP A 136 -3.64 -1.62 -4.37
CA ASP A 136 -4.02 -2.21 -5.65
C ASP A 136 -5.45 -2.78 -5.66
N GLU A 137 -5.87 -3.42 -4.57
CA GLU A 137 -7.19 -4.03 -4.42
C GLU A 137 -8.30 -2.97 -4.52
N ALA A 138 -8.12 -1.86 -3.81
CA ALA A 138 -9.06 -0.74 -3.84
C ALA A 138 -9.06 -0.06 -5.22
N LEU A 139 -7.89 0.16 -5.84
CA LEU A 139 -7.82 0.69 -7.21
C LEU A 139 -8.55 -0.22 -8.22
N ASN A 140 -8.43 -1.53 -8.06
CA ASN A 140 -9.11 -2.49 -8.92
C ASN A 140 -10.63 -2.46 -8.70
N ALA A 141 -11.08 -2.38 -7.43
CA ALA A 141 -12.49 -2.27 -7.09
C ALA A 141 -13.14 -1.02 -7.71
N LEU A 142 -12.40 0.09 -7.77
CA LEU A 142 -12.87 1.37 -8.30
C LEU A 142 -12.64 1.56 -9.81
N SER A 143 -12.08 0.58 -10.53
CA SER A 143 -11.71 0.75 -11.94
C SER A 143 -12.86 1.17 -12.87
N GLY A 144 -14.10 0.79 -12.55
CA GLY A 144 -15.31 1.24 -13.28
C GLY A 144 -15.75 2.69 -12.96
N VAL A 145 -15.22 3.30 -11.90
CA VAL A 145 -15.55 4.65 -11.44
C VAL A 145 -14.44 5.64 -11.79
N ILE A 146 -13.19 5.27 -11.53
CA ILE A 146 -12.01 6.15 -11.71
C ILE A 146 -11.14 5.75 -12.90
N GLY A 147 -11.59 4.79 -13.71
CA GLY A 147 -10.84 4.25 -14.85
C GLY A 147 -9.75 3.27 -14.43
N ALA A 148 -9.00 2.75 -15.42
CA ALA A 148 -7.95 1.77 -15.20
C ALA A 148 -6.88 2.27 -14.20
N ARG A 149 -6.36 1.33 -13.39
CA ARG A 149 -5.39 1.58 -12.31
C ARG A 149 -4.18 2.37 -12.81
N GLN A 150 -3.92 3.51 -12.17
CA GLN A 150 -2.75 4.34 -12.39
C GLN A 150 -2.20 4.84 -11.05
N TYR A 151 -0.89 5.11 -10.97
CA TYR A 151 -0.24 5.59 -9.74
C TYR A 151 0.16 7.07 -9.85
N THR A 152 -0.72 7.89 -10.45
CA THR A 152 -0.50 9.32 -10.67
C THR A 152 -1.29 10.14 -9.66
N LEU A 153 -0.84 11.38 -9.39
CA LEU A 153 -1.53 12.29 -8.48
C LEU A 153 -2.99 12.56 -8.90
N PRO A 154 -3.32 12.85 -10.18
CA PRO A 154 -4.72 13.03 -10.59
C PRO A 154 -5.59 11.79 -10.39
N HIS A 155 -5.01 10.58 -10.54
CA HIS A 155 -5.75 9.35 -10.27
C HIS A 155 -5.96 9.15 -8.76
N PHE A 156 -4.96 9.47 -7.94
CA PHE A 156 -5.11 9.48 -6.48
C PHE A 156 -6.22 10.43 -6.01
N MET A 157 -6.34 11.63 -6.58
CA MET A 157 -7.40 12.57 -6.18
C MET A 157 -8.79 11.99 -6.42
N ARG A 158 -9.03 11.39 -7.60
CA ARG A 158 -10.31 10.72 -7.89
C ARG A 158 -10.56 9.51 -6.99
N PHE A 159 -9.51 8.76 -6.66
CA PHE A 159 -9.57 7.66 -5.71
C PHE A 159 -9.94 8.14 -4.29
N LEU A 160 -9.30 9.19 -3.80
CA LEU A 160 -9.59 9.83 -2.52
C LEU A 160 -11.06 10.27 -2.46
N ASP A 161 -11.53 11.03 -3.46
CA ASP A 161 -12.89 11.55 -3.51
C ASP A 161 -13.92 10.42 -3.46
N ALA A 162 -13.71 9.35 -4.24
CA ALA A 162 -14.62 8.21 -4.29
C ALA A 162 -14.68 7.46 -2.93
N LEU A 163 -13.55 7.26 -2.27
CA LEU A 163 -13.51 6.58 -0.96
C LEU A 163 -14.06 7.45 0.17
N GLN A 164 -13.83 8.76 0.15
CA GLN A 164 -14.45 9.69 1.10
C GLN A 164 -15.97 9.75 0.90
N ALA A 165 -16.45 9.74 -0.34
CA ALA A 165 -17.88 9.67 -0.65
C ALA A 165 -18.49 8.37 -0.13
N LYS A 166 -17.85 7.22 -0.36
CA LYS A 166 -18.32 5.93 0.17
C LYS A 166 -18.32 5.93 1.70
N ALA A 167 -17.26 6.41 2.34
CA ALA A 167 -17.20 6.53 3.80
C ALA A 167 -18.34 7.39 4.35
N LYS A 168 -18.69 8.49 3.67
CA LYS A 168 -19.84 9.32 4.04
C LYS A 168 -21.17 8.58 3.91
N VAL A 169 -21.37 7.79 2.86
CA VAL A 169 -22.59 6.96 2.66
C VAL A 169 -22.74 5.91 3.77
N LEU A 170 -21.63 5.29 4.18
CA LEU A 170 -21.64 4.24 5.21
C LEU A 170 -21.74 4.79 6.64
N SER A 171 -21.40 6.06 6.84
CA SER A 171 -21.44 6.69 8.17
C SER A 171 -22.88 6.93 8.62
N SER A 172 -23.12 6.73 9.91
CA SER A 172 -24.39 7.05 10.60
C SER A 172 -24.14 8.01 11.76
N SER A 173 -25.19 8.38 12.50
CA SER A 173 -25.04 9.24 13.69
C SER A 173 -24.19 8.61 14.79
N ASN A 174 -24.12 7.27 14.84
CA ASN A 174 -23.49 6.53 15.91
C ASN A 174 -22.14 5.93 15.52
N GLU A 175 -21.82 5.92 14.21
CA GLU A 175 -20.61 5.29 13.71
C GLU A 175 -20.06 6.04 12.49
N ALA A 176 -18.83 6.55 12.62
CA ALA A 176 -18.14 7.26 11.57
C ALA A 176 -17.22 6.30 10.79
N TRP A 177 -17.46 6.18 9.49
CA TRP A 177 -16.57 5.48 8.57
C TRP A 177 -15.49 6.41 8.05
N THR A 178 -14.27 5.91 7.95
CA THR A 178 -13.15 6.64 7.35
C THR A 178 -12.82 6.09 5.97
N ALA A 179 -12.23 6.93 5.10
CA ALA A 179 -11.78 6.47 3.78
C ALA A 179 -10.74 5.34 3.89
N GLN A 180 -9.87 5.39 4.92
CA GLN A 180 -8.92 4.32 5.19
C GLN A 180 -9.63 3.01 5.59
N ARG A 181 -10.69 3.04 6.41
CA ARG A 181 -11.46 1.83 6.76
C ARG A 181 -12.12 1.20 5.54
N VAL A 182 -12.73 2.03 4.68
CA VAL A 182 -13.30 1.58 3.39
C VAL A 182 -12.22 0.91 2.53
N GLN A 183 -11.05 1.55 2.41
CA GLN A 183 -9.92 0.99 1.68
C GLN A 183 -9.47 -0.37 2.22
N LEU A 184 -9.39 -0.51 3.55
CA LEU A 184 -9.02 -1.77 4.19
C LEU A 184 -10.04 -2.87 3.91
N CYS A 185 -11.33 -2.57 3.95
CA CYS A 185 -12.36 -3.56 3.64
C CYS A 185 -12.25 -4.10 2.20
N LEU A 186 -11.88 -3.25 1.24
CA LEU A 186 -11.65 -3.68 -0.14
C LEU A 186 -10.42 -4.60 -0.26
N TRP A 187 -9.39 -4.37 0.55
CA TRP A 187 -8.26 -5.30 0.66
C TRP A 187 -8.69 -6.63 1.32
N LEU A 188 -9.47 -6.58 2.39
CA LEU A 188 -10.00 -7.76 3.09
C LEU A 188 -10.89 -8.62 2.18
N GLU A 189 -11.75 -8.04 1.35
CA GLU A 189 -12.58 -8.78 0.39
C GLU A 189 -11.71 -9.68 -0.51
N VAL A 190 -10.60 -9.14 -1.03
CA VAL A 190 -9.67 -9.89 -1.87
C VAL A 190 -8.93 -10.95 -1.06
N ALA A 191 -8.43 -10.60 0.13
CA ALA A 191 -7.71 -11.54 1.00
C ALA A 191 -8.59 -12.76 1.37
N LEU A 192 -9.84 -12.52 1.76
CA LEU A 192 -10.82 -13.57 2.11
C LEU A 192 -11.22 -14.44 0.90
N SER A 193 -11.27 -13.86 -0.30
CA SER A 193 -11.51 -14.64 -1.52
C SER A 193 -10.34 -15.58 -1.87
N SER A 194 -9.11 -15.18 -1.53
CA SER A 194 -7.90 -15.96 -1.78
C SER A 194 -7.69 -17.11 -0.79
N SER A 195 -8.24 -17.01 0.43
CA SER A 195 -8.14 -18.05 1.46
C SER A 195 -9.24 -19.13 1.37
N SER A 196 -10.31 -18.88 0.60
CA SER A 196 -11.42 -19.83 0.43
C SER A 196 -10.98 -21.17 -0.21
N PRO A 197 -11.49 -22.33 0.25
CA PRO A 197 -11.12 -23.65 -0.27
C PRO A 197 -11.27 -23.81 -1.79
N ALA A 198 -12.22 -23.08 -2.40
CA ALA A 198 -12.49 -23.11 -3.84
C ALA A 198 -11.37 -22.49 -4.70
N SER A 199 -10.53 -21.60 -4.16
CA SER A 199 -9.45 -20.92 -4.90
C SER A 199 -8.09 -21.63 -4.81
N LYS A 200 -7.94 -22.65 -3.94
CA LYS A 200 -6.70 -23.44 -3.78
C LYS A 200 -6.34 -24.32 -4.99
N LYS A 201 -7.21 -24.44 -6.00
CA LYS A 201 -6.89 -25.11 -7.28
C LYS A 201 -6.42 -24.10 -8.33
N LYS A 202 -5.15 -23.70 -8.26
CA LYS A 202 -4.24 -23.37 -9.40
C LYS A 202 -3.02 -22.60 -8.91
N ARG A 203 -1.97 -23.33 -8.50
CA ARG A 203 -0.59 -22.88 -8.73
C ARG A 203 0.16 -24.05 -9.36
N PRO A 204 0.66 -23.94 -10.60
CA PRO A 204 1.62 -24.91 -11.11
C PRO A 204 2.94 -24.71 -10.38
N ALA A 205 3.53 -25.82 -9.93
CA ALA A 205 4.86 -25.83 -9.31
C ALA A 205 5.89 -25.25 -10.27
N SER A 206 6.63 -24.23 -9.83
CA SER A 206 7.78 -23.71 -10.56
C SER A 206 8.88 -24.77 -10.57
N LYS A 207 9.22 -25.26 -11.77
CA LYS A 207 10.41 -26.08 -12.02
C LYS A 207 11.66 -25.31 -11.58
N SER A 208 12.44 -25.92 -10.70
CA SER A 208 13.80 -25.49 -10.37
C SER A 208 14.68 -25.58 -11.61
N ALA A 209 15.27 -24.45 -12.00
CA ALA A 209 16.27 -24.38 -13.05
C ALA A 209 17.63 -24.84 -12.49
N SER A 210 18.26 -25.69 -13.27
CA SER A 210 19.57 -26.33 -13.12
C SER A 210 20.73 -25.33 -12.95
N THR A 211 21.60 -25.62 -11.98
CA THR A 211 22.94 -25.06 -11.81
C THR A 211 23.83 -25.48 -12.99
N ALA A 212 24.42 -24.50 -13.68
CA ALA A 212 25.52 -24.70 -14.62
C ALA A 212 26.82 -24.32 -13.93
N THR A 213 27.80 -25.24 -13.92
CA THR A 213 29.20 -24.94 -13.58
C THR A 213 30.10 -25.47 -14.69
N GLU A 214 31.05 -24.64 -15.07
CA GLU A 214 31.96 -24.72 -16.22
C GLU A 214 32.94 -25.91 -16.18
N THR A 215 33.39 -26.37 -17.35
CA THR A 215 34.83 -26.65 -17.57
C THR A 215 35.23 -26.69 -19.06
N SER A 216 36.08 -25.72 -19.42
CA SER A 216 37.26 -25.78 -20.31
C SER A 216 37.32 -26.78 -21.47
N THR A 217 37.45 -26.27 -22.70
CA THR A 217 38.24 -26.94 -23.75
C THR A 217 38.99 -25.93 -24.62
N LYS A 218 40.32 -25.86 -24.41
CA LYS A 218 41.29 -25.23 -25.32
C LYS A 218 41.27 -25.97 -26.66
N ARG A 219 41.15 -25.25 -27.79
CA ARG A 219 41.61 -25.74 -29.09
C ARG A 219 42.42 -24.66 -29.80
N ALA A 220 43.70 -24.94 -29.97
CA ALA A 220 44.70 -24.08 -30.57
C ALA A 220 44.53 -23.99 -32.09
N ARG A 221 44.72 -22.78 -32.62
CA ARG A 221 45.02 -22.49 -34.04
C ARG A 221 46.43 -22.97 -34.36
N LYS A 222 46.57 -23.80 -35.39
CA LYS A 222 47.80 -23.89 -36.20
C LYS A 222 47.43 -23.75 -37.66
N SER A 223 47.90 -22.67 -38.24
CA SER A 223 48.09 -22.43 -39.66
C SER A 223 49.10 -23.40 -40.24
N ASN A 224 48.85 -23.95 -41.43
CA ASN A 224 49.91 -24.37 -42.34
C ASN A 224 49.40 -24.41 -43.79
N VAL A 225 50.28 -23.89 -44.65
CA VAL A 225 50.29 -23.79 -46.12
C VAL A 225 49.45 -22.69 -46.73
#